data_AF-A0A543G3C2-F1
#
_entry.id   AF-A0A543G3C2-F1
#
_cell.length_a   1.000
_cell.length_b   1.000
_cell.length_c   1.000
_cell.angle_alpha   90.00
_cell.angle_beta   90.00
_cell.angle_gamma   90.00
#
_symmetry.space_group_name_H-M   'P 1'
#
loop_
_entity.id
_entity.type
_entity.pdbx_description
1 polymer ?
#
loop_
_entity_poly.entity_id
_entity_poly.type
_entity_poly.pdbx_seq_one_letter_code
_entity_poly.pdbx_strand_id
1 'polypeptide(L)'
;MLCFNTSLKLFEKINDNYSSEFCKLINSFSFFFHENGLYENAIDLYKKNIIDSNLKNISRLNPVYTSTLMNYGIFLDSNLNSNLASDYFTNAINSFKSQNLEILDFLTNSEIDSYWLGNNYTDVIKSFLKQNSTKFIDFNISTYNYDLLLKNLTLRNQQRIKNSIAQSNNTELKDKYERFIANKKYLTKIEEQPLDNRPKDYETLTQLADFSILKLVKRFFCVKYMLNIRLLLESKNLKNFKISSL
;
A
#
# COMPACT_ATOMS: atom_id res chain seq x y z
N MET A 1 -2.84 -31.34 -9.70
CA MET A 1 -2.65 -30.89 -11.10
C MET A 1 -3.96 -30.83 -11.91
N LEU A 2 -4.84 -31.85 -11.82
CA LEU A 2 -6.12 -31.86 -12.55
C LEU A 2 -7.05 -30.70 -12.17
N CYS A 3 -7.28 -30.45 -10.88
CA CYS A 3 -8.09 -29.32 -10.41
C CYS A 3 -7.52 -27.96 -10.83
N PHE A 4 -6.18 -27.81 -10.85
CA PHE A 4 -5.50 -26.59 -11.31
C PHE A 4 -5.79 -26.31 -12.79
N ASN A 5 -5.55 -27.28 -13.67
CA ASN A 5 -5.79 -27.12 -15.10
C ASN A 5 -7.27 -26.87 -15.40
N THR A 6 -8.16 -27.50 -14.63
CA THR A 6 -9.62 -27.26 -14.74
C THR A 6 -10.00 -25.86 -14.24
N SER A 7 -9.47 -25.41 -13.10
CA SER A 7 -9.71 -24.05 -12.58
C SER A 7 -9.15 -22.98 -13.50
N LEU A 8 -7.93 -23.15 -14.02
CA LEU A 8 -7.31 -22.21 -14.95
C LEU A 8 -8.12 -22.11 -16.24
N LYS A 9 -8.48 -23.25 -16.85
CA LYS A 9 -9.31 -23.28 -18.07
C LYS A 9 -10.71 -22.69 -17.85
N LEU A 10 -11.33 -22.95 -16.69
CA LEU A 10 -12.61 -22.36 -16.35
C LEU A 10 -12.49 -20.84 -16.20
N PHE A 11 -11.46 -20.36 -15.51
CA PHE A 11 -11.22 -18.93 -15.34
C PHE A 11 -10.88 -18.23 -16.66
N GLU A 12 -10.03 -18.83 -17.51
CA GLU A 12 -9.72 -18.31 -18.85
C GLU A 12 -10.97 -18.26 -19.75
N LYS A 13 -11.93 -19.16 -19.53
CA LYS A 13 -13.18 -19.23 -20.31
C LYS A 13 -14.29 -18.31 -19.79
N ILE A 14 -14.31 -18.03 -18.49
CA ILE A 14 -15.33 -17.18 -17.85
C ILE A 14 -14.97 -15.70 -17.95
N ASN A 15 -13.68 -15.38 -17.90
CA ASN A 15 -13.17 -14.01 -17.88
C ASN A 15 -12.49 -13.67 -19.22
N ASP A 16 -13.27 -13.14 -20.17
CA ASP A 16 -12.71 -12.44 -21.35
C ASP A 16 -11.78 -11.27 -20.95
N ASN A 17 -11.94 -10.78 -19.71
CA ASN A 17 -11.12 -9.75 -19.10
C ASN A 17 -10.24 -10.36 -18.02
N TYR A 18 -8.92 -10.26 -18.16
CA TYR A 18 -7.98 -10.56 -17.09
C TYR A 18 -8.29 -9.61 -15.92
N SER A 19 -9.10 -10.07 -14.98
CA SER A 19 -9.49 -9.27 -13.84
C SER A 19 -8.39 -9.32 -12.78
N SER A 20 -8.48 -8.43 -11.79
CA SER A 20 -7.62 -8.44 -10.60
C SER A 20 -7.61 -9.83 -9.93
N GLU A 21 -8.77 -10.49 -9.92
CA GLU A 21 -8.98 -11.83 -9.36
C GLU A 21 -8.25 -12.92 -10.13
N PHE A 22 -8.26 -12.85 -11.48
CA PHE A 22 -7.49 -13.77 -12.31
C PHE A 22 -6.00 -13.66 -12.02
N CYS A 23 -5.47 -12.43 -11.97
CA CYS A 23 -4.05 -12.19 -11.73
C CYS A 23 -3.62 -12.66 -10.31
N LYS A 24 -4.50 -12.49 -9.29
CA LYS A 24 -4.29 -13.03 -7.93
C LYS A 24 -4.26 -14.56 -7.91
N LEU A 25 -5.14 -15.19 -8.68
CA LEU A 25 -5.19 -16.64 -8.81
C LEU A 25 -3.89 -17.18 -9.43
N ILE A 26 -3.41 -16.57 -10.52
CA ILE A 26 -2.14 -16.94 -11.16
C ILE A 26 -0.96 -16.78 -10.18
N ASN A 27 -0.91 -15.68 -9.41
CA ASN A 27 0.12 -15.49 -8.39
C ASN A 27 0.11 -16.57 -7.32
N SER A 28 -1.08 -16.93 -6.83
CA SER A 28 -1.24 -17.97 -5.81
C SER A 28 -0.78 -19.33 -6.32
N PHE A 29 -1.07 -19.65 -7.59
CA PHE A 29 -0.60 -20.88 -8.21
C PHE A 29 0.89 -20.89 -8.48
N SER A 30 1.46 -19.76 -8.92
CA SER A 30 2.89 -19.64 -9.14
C SER A 30 3.65 -19.91 -7.84
N PHE A 31 3.17 -19.36 -6.72
CA PHE A 31 3.70 -19.66 -5.39
C PHE A 31 3.52 -21.14 -5.01
N PHE A 32 2.35 -21.73 -5.24
CA PHE A 32 2.13 -23.16 -4.99
C PHE A 32 3.12 -24.05 -5.76
N PHE A 33 3.39 -23.77 -7.03
CA PHE A 33 4.37 -24.52 -7.82
C PHE A 33 5.78 -24.37 -7.27
N HIS A 34 6.15 -23.15 -6.85
CA HIS A 34 7.43 -22.90 -6.18
C HIS A 34 7.60 -23.75 -4.90
N GLU A 35 6.62 -23.73 -3.99
CA GLU A 35 6.70 -24.48 -2.73
C GLU A 35 6.77 -26.01 -2.94
N ASN A 36 6.40 -26.50 -4.13
CA ASN A 36 6.48 -27.91 -4.49
C ASN A 36 7.68 -28.25 -5.39
N GLY A 37 8.64 -27.32 -5.56
CA GLY A 37 9.85 -27.54 -6.37
C GLY A 37 9.62 -27.55 -7.89
N LEU A 38 8.42 -27.17 -8.35
CA LEU A 38 8.05 -27.13 -9.76
C LEU A 38 8.39 -25.77 -10.36
N TYR A 39 9.69 -25.45 -10.39
CA TYR A 39 10.20 -24.10 -10.67
C TYR A 39 9.90 -23.60 -12.08
N GLU A 40 10.00 -24.44 -13.12
CA GLU A 40 9.72 -24.04 -14.50
C GLU A 40 8.25 -23.61 -14.65
N ASN A 41 7.31 -24.38 -14.07
CA ASN A 41 5.90 -24.05 -14.06
C ASN A 41 5.62 -22.72 -13.33
N ALA A 42 6.31 -22.46 -12.22
CA ALA A 42 6.19 -21.20 -11.50
C ALA A 42 6.67 -20.02 -12.36
N ILE A 43 7.83 -20.15 -13.02
CA ILE A 43 8.40 -19.13 -13.90
C ILE A 43 7.45 -18.80 -15.05
N ASP A 44 6.93 -19.82 -15.73
CA ASP A 44 6.05 -19.64 -16.88
C ASP A 44 4.77 -18.88 -16.49
N LEU A 45 4.19 -19.22 -15.33
CA LEU A 45 3.02 -18.53 -14.82
C LEU A 45 3.30 -17.08 -14.40
N TYR A 46 4.43 -16.82 -13.73
CA TYR A 46 4.82 -15.44 -13.40
C TYR A 46 5.02 -14.60 -14.66
N LYS A 47 5.77 -15.12 -15.65
CA LYS A 47 6.02 -14.42 -16.92
C LYS A 47 4.73 -14.16 -17.67
N LYS A 48 3.86 -15.16 -17.79
CA LYS A 48 2.54 -15.03 -18.43
C LYS A 48 1.73 -13.91 -17.75
N ASN A 49 1.61 -13.93 -16.42
CA ASN A 49 0.88 -12.91 -15.67
C ASN A 49 1.41 -11.48 -15.91
N ILE A 50 2.74 -11.32 -15.96
CA ILE A 50 3.40 -10.03 -16.21
C ILE A 50 3.13 -9.55 -17.64
N ILE A 51 3.29 -10.42 -18.64
CA ILE A 51 3.06 -10.11 -20.05
C ILE A 51 1.60 -9.70 -20.27
N ASP A 52 0.67 -10.50 -19.76
CA ASP A 52 -0.75 -10.27 -19.98
C ASP A 52 -1.26 -9.01 -19.26
N SER A 53 -0.73 -8.72 -18.07
CA SER A 53 -1.00 -7.45 -17.37
C SER A 53 -0.54 -6.24 -18.18
N ASN A 54 0.65 -6.33 -18.79
CA ASN A 54 1.19 -5.28 -19.65
C ASN A 54 0.39 -5.11 -20.96
N LEU A 55 0.01 -6.21 -21.62
CA LEU A 55 -0.74 -6.18 -22.88
C LEU A 55 -2.16 -5.61 -22.72
N LYS A 56 -2.80 -5.85 -21.58
CA LYS A 56 -4.19 -5.42 -21.33
C LYS A 56 -4.32 -4.03 -20.70
N ASN A 57 -3.23 -3.25 -20.62
CA ASN A 57 -3.19 -1.95 -19.94
C ASN A 57 -3.79 -2.00 -18.53
N ILE A 58 -3.66 -3.15 -17.87
CA ILE A 58 -3.88 -3.25 -16.43
C ILE A 58 -2.68 -2.50 -15.84
N SER A 59 -2.85 -1.20 -15.70
CA SER A 59 -1.75 -0.24 -15.75
C SER A 59 -0.73 -0.47 -14.63
N ARG A 60 0.40 0.25 -14.67
CA ARG A 60 1.36 0.35 -13.55
C ARG A 60 0.71 0.76 -12.22
N LEU A 61 -0.56 1.17 -12.24
CA LEU A 61 -1.35 1.54 -11.08
C LEU A 61 -2.12 0.36 -10.47
N ASN A 62 -2.13 -0.82 -11.10
CA ASN A 62 -2.80 -1.99 -10.54
C ASN A 62 -1.92 -2.64 -9.46
N PRO A 63 -2.40 -2.73 -8.20
CA PRO A 63 -1.63 -3.34 -7.11
C PRO A 63 -1.28 -4.82 -7.35
N VAL A 64 -2.09 -5.54 -8.13
CA VAL A 64 -1.84 -6.96 -8.44
C VAL A 64 -0.64 -7.11 -9.38
N TYR A 65 -0.50 -6.23 -10.37
CA TYR A 65 0.68 -6.21 -11.23
C TYR A 65 1.96 -6.03 -10.42
N THR A 66 1.95 -5.07 -9.48
CA THR A 66 3.09 -4.80 -8.60
C THR A 66 3.40 -5.98 -7.68
N SER A 67 2.37 -6.62 -7.15
CA SER A 67 2.50 -7.82 -6.32
C SER A 67 3.09 -8.99 -7.10
N THR A 68 2.72 -9.15 -8.38
CA THR A 68 3.32 -10.16 -9.28
C THR A 68 4.80 -9.91 -9.49
N LEU A 69 5.21 -8.67 -9.79
CA LEU A 69 6.61 -8.29 -9.95
C LEU A 69 7.42 -8.60 -8.69
N MET A 70 6.86 -8.29 -7.52
CA MET A 70 7.50 -8.55 -6.23
C MET A 70 7.69 -10.05 -5.98
N ASN A 71 6.62 -10.84 -6.15
CA ASN A 71 6.68 -12.29 -5.93
C ASN A 71 7.65 -12.98 -6.90
N TYR A 72 7.70 -12.54 -8.15
CA TYR A 72 8.67 -13.07 -9.10
C TYR A 72 10.10 -12.65 -8.77
N GLY A 73 10.33 -11.42 -8.29
CA GLY A 73 11.63 -10.99 -7.77
C GLY A 73 12.11 -11.85 -6.60
N ILE A 74 11.23 -12.16 -5.64
CA ILE A 74 11.53 -13.06 -4.51
C ILE A 74 11.92 -14.46 -5.01
N PHE A 75 11.16 -14.99 -5.97
CA PHE A 75 11.44 -16.28 -6.59
C PHE A 75 12.84 -16.30 -7.25
N LEU A 76 13.18 -15.24 -7.99
CA LEU A 76 14.47 -15.12 -8.68
C LEU A 76 15.64 -15.02 -7.70
N ASP A 77 15.48 -14.27 -6.61
CA ASP A 77 16.51 -14.12 -5.58
C ASP A 77 16.78 -15.44 -4.87
N SER A 78 15.72 -16.19 -4.55
CA SER A 78 15.83 -17.47 -3.82
C SER A 78 16.37 -18.63 -4.65
N ASN A 79 16.18 -18.64 -5.97
CA ASN A 79 16.41 -19.85 -6.79
C ASN A 79 17.37 -19.66 -7.97
N LEU A 80 17.64 -18.44 -8.45
CA LEU A 80 18.23 -18.28 -9.79
C LEU A 80 19.28 -17.17 -9.90
N ASN A 81 18.90 -15.91 -9.70
CA ASN A 81 19.73 -14.76 -10.10
C ASN A 81 19.31 -13.46 -9.41
N SER A 82 20.13 -13.00 -8.46
CA SER A 82 19.91 -11.74 -7.74
C SER A 82 19.95 -10.48 -8.63
N ASN A 83 20.62 -10.52 -9.79
CA ASN A 83 20.61 -9.38 -10.71
C ASN A 83 19.23 -9.20 -11.35
N LEU A 84 18.64 -10.29 -11.86
CA LEU A 84 17.29 -10.26 -12.41
C LEU A 84 16.27 -9.90 -11.32
N ALA A 85 16.43 -10.44 -10.11
CA ALA A 85 15.57 -10.07 -8.97
C ALA A 85 15.57 -8.55 -8.72
N SER A 86 16.74 -7.91 -8.75
CA SER A 86 16.86 -6.45 -8.59
C SER A 86 16.07 -5.67 -9.65
N ASP A 87 16.06 -6.12 -10.90
CA ASP A 87 15.28 -5.47 -11.97
C ASP A 87 13.78 -5.54 -11.70
N TYR A 88 13.28 -6.71 -11.27
CA TYR A 88 11.87 -6.87 -10.92
C TYR A 88 11.48 -6.08 -9.67
N PHE A 89 12.33 -6.04 -8.64
CA PHE A 89 12.11 -5.21 -7.47
C PHE A 89 12.11 -3.71 -7.81
N THR A 90 13.01 -3.26 -8.68
CA THR A 90 13.04 -1.87 -9.16
C THR A 90 11.74 -1.49 -9.85
N ASN A 91 11.24 -2.34 -10.74
CA ASN A 91 9.98 -2.12 -11.43
C ASN A 91 8.79 -2.11 -10.46
N ALA A 92 8.80 -2.98 -9.44
CA ALA A 92 7.78 -2.99 -8.41
C ALA A 92 7.77 -1.68 -7.59
N ILE A 93 8.93 -1.19 -7.14
CA ILE A 93 9.02 0.09 -6.40
C ILE A 93 8.52 1.26 -7.25
N ASN A 94 8.91 1.32 -8.53
CA ASN A 94 8.44 2.38 -9.41
C ASN A 94 6.92 2.34 -9.60
N SER A 95 6.34 1.15 -9.71
CA SER A 95 4.90 0.96 -9.78
C SER A 95 4.20 1.36 -8.46
N PHE A 96 4.74 0.99 -7.29
CA PHE A 96 4.25 1.47 -6.00
C PHE A 96 4.33 2.99 -5.87
N LYS A 97 5.42 3.60 -6.33
CA LYS A 97 5.59 5.06 -6.35
C LYS A 97 4.50 5.74 -7.18
N SER A 98 4.24 5.24 -8.40
CA SER A 98 3.17 5.76 -9.24
C SER A 98 1.79 5.60 -8.60
N GLN A 99 1.49 4.43 -8.05
CA GLN A 99 0.23 4.18 -7.33
C GLN A 99 0.05 5.16 -6.17
N ASN A 100 1.07 5.29 -5.34
CA ASN A 100 1.02 6.18 -4.19
C ASN A 100 0.87 7.64 -4.59
N LEU A 101 1.56 8.12 -5.62
CA LEU A 101 1.38 9.50 -6.08
C LEU A 101 -0.05 9.78 -6.57
N GLU A 102 -0.71 8.82 -7.22
CA GLU A 102 -2.08 9.02 -7.70
C GLU A 102 -3.13 8.80 -6.60
N ILE A 103 -2.94 7.80 -5.74
CA ILE A 103 -3.92 7.37 -4.75
C ILE A 103 -3.86 8.26 -3.49
N LEU A 104 -2.66 8.64 -3.04
CA LEU A 104 -2.48 9.36 -1.76
C LEU A 104 -3.00 10.81 -1.79
N ASP A 105 -3.27 11.37 -2.96
CA ASP A 105 -3.97 12.66 -3.07
C ASP A 105 -5.44 12.57 -2.62
N PHE A 106 -6.03 11.36 -2.63
CA PHE A 106 -7.45 11.13 -2.34
C PHE A 106 -7.70 10.28 -1.07
N LEU A 107 -6.68 9.58 -0.56
CA LEU A 107 -6.84 8.72 0.61
C LEU A 107 -6.72 9.45 1.95
N THR A 108 -7.52 9.00 2.89
CA THR A 108 -7.41 9.33 4.32
C THR A 108 -6.25 8.57 4.94
N ASN A 109 -5.66 9.07 6.04
CA ASN A 109 -4.55 8.35 6.70
C ASN A 109 -4.91 6.90 7.09
N SER A 110 -6.18 6.57 7.35
CA SER A 110 -6.60 5.18 7.62
C SER A 110 -6.55 4.27 6.40
N GLU A 111 -6.86 4.79 5.22
CA GLU A 111 -6.77 4.04 3.96
C GLU A 111 -5.32 3.93 3.52
N ILE A 112 -4.53 4.98 3.77
CA ILE A 112 -3.08 4.97 3.65
C ILE A 112 -2.51 3.86 4.54
N ASP A 113 -2.81 3.85 5.84
CA ASP A 113 -2.32 2.83 6.79
C ASP A 113 -2.79 1.41 6.42
N SER A 114 -4.04 1.23 5.97
CA SER A 114 -4.55 -0.07 5.50
C SER A 114 -3.89 -0.51 4.18
N TYR A 115 -3.62 0.44 3.29
CA TYR A 115 -2.87 0.23 2.06
C TYR A 115 -1.41 -0.15 2.37
N TRP A 116 -0.79 0.45 3.38
CA TRP A 116 0.56 0.10 3.83
C TRP A 116 0.62 -1.28 4.49
N LEU A 117 -0.32 -1.59 5.40
CA LEU A 117 -0.41 -2.90 6.06
C LEU A 117 -0.62 -4.04 5.07
N GLY A 118 -1.33 -3.79 3.96
CA GLY A 118 -1.48 -4.74 2.85
C GLY A 118 -0.29 -4.83 1.88
N ASN A 119 0.62 -3.86 1.90
CA ASN A 119 1.77 -3.76 0.99
C ASN A 119 3.10 -3.92 1.76
N ASN A 120 3.23 -5.03 2.50
CA ASN A 120 4.36 -5.33 3.38
C ASN A 120 5.68 -5.72 2.63
N TYR A 121 5.87 -5.18 1.43
CA TYR A 121 6.96 -5.55 0.52
C TYR A 121 8.27 -4.80 0.80
N THR A 122 8.21 -3.74 1.61
CA THR A 122 9.37 -2.97 2.05
C THR A 122 10.35 -3.81 2.87
N ASP A 123 9.88 -4.77 3.67
CA ASP A 123 10.74 -5.61 4.50
C ASP A 123 11.52 -6.64 3.67
N VAL A 124 10.89 -7.19 2.62
CA VAL A 124 11.54 -8.07 1.65
C VAL A 124 12.66 -7.32 0.92
N ILE A 125 12.37 -6.13 0.40
CA ILE A 125 13.36 -5.30 -0.30
C ILE A 125 14.53 -4.93 0.62
N LYS A 126 14.24 -4.54 1.87
CA LYS A 126 15.28 -4.23 2.87
C LYS A 126 16.14 -5.44 3.18
N SER A 127 15.55 -6.63 3.28
CA SER A 127 16.29 -7.88 3.49
C SER A 127 17.22 -8.16 2.30
N PHE A 128 16.72 -8.07 1.06
CA PHE A 128 17.50 -8.24 -0.16
C PHE A 128 18.68 -7.24 -0.23
N LEU A 129 18.42 -5.95 0.03
CA LEU A 129 19.44 -4.91 0.04
C LEU A 129 20.46 -5.10 1.16
N LYS A 130 20.06 -5.60 2.33
CA LYS A 130 21.00 -5.92 3.41
C LYS A 130 21.99 -7.01 2.97
N GLN A 131 21.50 -8.03 2.28
CA GLN A 131 22.32 -9.14 1.77
C GLN A 131 23.19 -8.72 0.57
N ASN A 132 22.78 -7.69 -0.17
CA ASN A 132 23.43 -7.21 -1.40
C ASN A 132 23.88 -5.73 -1.33
N SER A 133 24.28 -5.26 -0.15
CA SER A 133 24.36 -3.84 0.21
C SER A 133 25.19 -2.95 -0.70
N THR A 134 26.23 -3.48 -1.34
CA THR A 134 27.12 -2.75 -2.26
C THR A 134 26.93 -3.12 -3.72
N LYS A 135 26.14 -4.16 -4.03
CA LYS A 135 26.00 -4.72 -5.38
C LYS A 135 24.98 -3.97 -6.23
N PHE A 136 23.89 -3.49 -5.63
CA PHE A 136 22.78 -2.84 -6.33
C PHE A 136 22.58 -1.39 -5.87
N ILE A 137 23.61 -0.56 -6.09
CA ILE A 137 23.66 0.83 -5.59
C ILE A 137 22.48 1.67 -6.10
N ASP A 138 22.18 1.61 -7.40
CA ASP A 138 21.09 2.40 -7.99
C ASP A 138 19.71 1.98 -7.46
N PHE A 139 19.50 0.69 -7.24
CA PHE A 139 18.29 0.16 -6.63
C PHE A 139 18.15 0.60 -5.17
N ASN A 140 19.26 0.59 -4.41
CA ASN A 140 19.29 1.09 -3.04
C ASN A 140 18.93 2.59 -2.98
N ILE A 141 19.53 3.42 -3.85
CA ILE A 141 19.22 4.86 -3.95
C ILE A 141 17.73 5.06 -4.29
N SER A 142 17.18 4.28 -5.22
CA SER A 142 15.78 4.35 -5.61
C SER A 142 14.83 4.01 -4.46
N THR A 143 15.17 2.97 -3.68
CA THR A 143 14.41 2.56 -2.49
C THR A 143 14.45 3.64 -1.42
N TYR A 144 15.64 4.21 -1.14
CA TYR A 144 15.79 5.31 -0.18
C TYR A 144 14.96 6.54 -0.57
N ASN A 145 15.00 6.93 -1.85
CA ASN A 145 14.22 8.06 -2.36
C ASN A 145 12.71 7.83 -2.25
N TYR A 146 12.27 6.58 -2.47
CA TYR A 146 10.89 6.20 -2.26
C TYR A 146 10.49 6.33 -0.78
N ASP A 147 11.27 5.79 0.16
CA ASP A 147 11.01 5.94 1.59
C ASP A 147 10.95 7.42 2.03
N LEU A 148 11.82 8.27 1.48
CA LEU A 148 11.81 9.70 1.74
C LEU A 148 10.53 10.38 1.23
N LEU A 149 10.06 10.03 0.02
CA LEU A 149 8.80 10.52 -0.53
C LEU A 149 7.64 10.18 0.41
N LEU A 150 7.57 8.94 0.89
CA LEU A 150 6.49 8.51 1.77
C LEU A 150 6.49 9.27 3.09
N LYS A 151 7.67 9.47 3.70
CA LYS A 151 7.82 10.28 4.91
C LYS A 151 7.31 11.71 4.69
N ASN A 152 7.64 12.31 3.55
CA ASN A 152 7.19 13.66 3.21
C ASN A 152 5.67 13.74 3.03
N LEU A 153 5.06 12.76 2.35
CA LEU A 153 3.60 12.71 2.16
C LEU A 153 2.86 12.56 3.50
N THR A 154 3.34 11.66 4.36
CA THR A 154 2.79 11.47 5.70
C THR A 154 2.88 12.74 6.55
N LEU A 155 4.02 13.44 6.52
CA LEU A 155 4.20 14.71 7.24
C LEU A 155 3.22 15.77 6.74
N ARG A 156 3.06 15.92 5.43
CA ARG A 156 2.11 16.85 4.82
C ARG A 156 0.68 16.55 5.25
N ASN A 157 0.29 15.27 5.29
CA ASN A 157 -1.04 14.87 5.73
C ASN A 157 -1.25 15.15 7.23
N GLN A 158 -0.25 14.90 8.08
CA GLN A 158 -0.31 15.26 9.49
C GLN A 158 -0.51 16.77 9.70
N GLN A 159 0.18 17.61 8.92
CA GLN A 159 0.00 19.07 8.96
C GLN A 159 -1.41 19.48 8.53
N ARG A 160 -1.94 18.90 7.45
CA ARG A 160 -3.31 19.17 6.99
C ARG A 160 -4.35 18.83 8.05
N ILE A 161 -4.18 17.70 8.75
CA ILE A 161 -5.07 17.28 9.85
C ILE A 161 -4.99 18.26 11.01
N LYS A 162 -3.77 18.60 11.45
CA LYS A 162 -3.55 19.58 12.51
C LYS A 162 -4.27 20.88 12.21
N ASN A 163 -4.08 21.42 11.01
CA ASN A 163 -4.68 22.68 10.59
C ASN A 163 -6.22 22.58 10.52
N SER A 164 -6.74 21.47 10.00
CA SER A 164 -8.20 21.25 9.90
C SER A 164 -8.86 21.12 11.28
N ILE A 165 -8.22 20.46 12.24
CA ILE A 165 -8.71 20.35 13.62
C ILE A 165 -8.67 21.73 14.30
N ALA A 166 -7.56 22.46 14.15
CA ALA A 166 -7.40 23.80 14.73
C ALA A 166 -8.48 24.78 14.23
N GLN A 167 -8.81 24.72 12.94
CA GLN A 167 -9.84 25.54 12.29
C GLN A 167 -11.28 25.05 12.56
N SER A 168 -11.45 23.86 13.13
CA SER A 168 -12.80 23.34 13.43
C SER A 168 -13.41 24.06 14.64
N ASN A 169 -14.75 24.11 14.71
CA ASN A 169 -15.47 24.60 15.89
C ASN A 169 -15.69 23.50 16.95
N ASN A 170 -15.11 22.31 16.75
CA ASN A 170 -15.30 21.16 17.63
C ASN A 170 -14.23 21.15 18.74
N THR A 171 -14.59 21.62 19.93
CA THR A 171 -13.70 21.69 21.11
C THR A 171 -13.28 20.31 21.58
N GLU A 172 -14.21 19.34 21.65
CA GLU A 172 -13.90 17.96 22.04
C GLU A 172 -12.83 17.33 21.13
N LEU A 173 -12.88 17.61 19.83
CA LEU A 173 -11.91 17.13 18.86
C LEU A 173 -10.53 17.77 19.06
N LYS A 174 -10.47 19.06 19.37
CA LYS A 174 -9.22 19.77 19.68
C LYS A 174 -8.57 19.16 20.93
N ASP A 175 -9.34 18.99 22.01
CA ASP A 175 -8.84 18.41 23.25
C ASP A 175 -8.31 16.98 23.07
N LYS A 176 -9.02 16.16 22.27
CA LYS A 176 -8.57 14.81 21.97
C LYS A 176 -7.29 14.80 21.13
N TYR A 177 -7.15 15.72 20.19
CA TYR A 177 -5.94 15.85 19.39
C TYR A 177 -4.75 16.35 20.22
N GLU A 178 -4.94 17.29 21.13
CA GLU A 178 -3.90 17.76 22.05
C GLU A 178 -3.43 16.65 22.99
N ARG A 179 -4.37 15.89 23.57
CA ARG A 179 -4.05 14.70 24.38
C ARG A 179 -3.26 13.68 23.57
N PHE A 180 -3.65 13.45 22.32
CA PHE A 180 -2.90 12.57 21.43
C PHE A 180 -1.44 13.05 21.24
N ILE A 181 -1.22 14.34 20.97
CA ILE A 181 0.12 14.92 20.82
C ILE A 181 0.93 14.80 22.12
N ALA A 182 0.30 15.03 23.28
CA ALA A 182 0.95 14.90 24.58
C ALA A 182 1.39 13.45 24.85
N ASN A 183 0.51 12.48 24.59
CA ASN A 183 0.81 11.06 24.73
C ASN A 183 1.97 10.64 23.81
N LYS A 184 1.99 11.13 22.56
CA LYS A 184 3.09 10.84 21.63
C LYS A 184 4.44 11.35 22.15
N LYS A 185 4.49 12.60 22.66
CA LYS A 185 5.70 13.15 23.26
C LYS A 185 6.16 12.34 24.48
N TYR A 186 5.22 11.87 25.27
CA TYR A 186 5.52 11.02 26.43
C TYR A 186 6.13 9.68 26.00
N LEU A 187 5.55 9.01 25.00
CA LEU A 187 6.07 7.75 24.46
C LEU A 187 7.48 7.90 23.88
N THR A 188 7.75 8.97 23.13
CA THR A 188 9.11 9.25 22.63
C THR A 188 10.14 9.40 23.75
N LYS A 189 9.78 10.06 24.86
CA LYS A 189 10.67 10.17 26.02
C LYS A 189 10.94 8.83 26.70
N ILE A 190 9.96 7.91 26.69
CA ILE A 190 10.17 6.54 27.20
C ILE A 190 11.10 5.77 26.26
N GLU A 191 10.93 5.91 24.95
CA GLU A 191 11.79 5.25 23.94
C GLU A 191 13.26 5.63 24.07
N GLU A 192 13.54 6.87 24.45
CA GLU A 192 14.90 7.36 24.71
C GLU A 192 15.58 6.68 25.92
N GLN A 193 14.81 5.99 26.77
CA GLN A 193 15.34 5.27 27.94
C GLN A 193 15.85 3.86 27.57
N PRO A 194 16.84 3.33 28.32
CA PRO A 194 17.24 1.93 28.22
C PRO A 194 16.05 0.99 28.41
N LEU A 195 16.07 -0.15 27.72
CA LEU A 195 14.98 -1.14 27.73
C LEU A 195 14.53 -1.51 29.15
N ASP A 196 15.48 -1.70 30.07
CA ASP A 196 15.22 -2.08 31.46
C ASP A 196 14.48 -1.02 32.28
N ASN A 197 14.54 0.24 31.83
CA ASN A 197 13.90 1.39 32.49
C ASN A 197 12.53 1.71 31.88
N ARG A 198 12.14 1.06 30.78
CA ARG A 198 10.85 1.31 30.14
C ARG A 198 9.73 0.68 30.99
N PRO A 199 8.57 1.36 31.12
CA PRO A 199 7.39 0.78 31.75
C PRO A 199 7.01 -0.56 31.13
N LYS A 200 6.57 -1.53 31.94
CA LYS A 200 6.19 -2.87 31.46
C LYS A 200 4.99 -2.85 30.50
N ASP A 201 4.15 -1.82 30.59
CA ASP A 201 2.99 -1.58 29.74
C ASP A 201 3.30 -0.71 28.52
N TYR A 202 4.57 -0.31 28.32
CA TYR A 202 4.98 0.53 27.20
C TYR A 202 4.48 0.00 25.84
N GLU A 203 4.61 -1.29 25.57
CA GLU A 203 4.16 -1.89 24.31
C GLU A 203 2.63 -1.78 24.12
N THR A 204 1.87 -1.95 25.20
CA THR A 204 0.41 -1.77 25.20
C THR A 204 0.03 -0.29 25.03
N LEU A 205 0.76 0.63 25.67
CA LEU A 205 0.55 2.08 25.54
C LEU A 205 0.81 2.56 24.10
N THR A 206 1.84 2.04 23.45
CA THR A 206 2.16 2.34 22.05
C THR A 206 1.05 1.85 21.11
N GLN A 207 0.59 0.61 21.27
CA GLN A 207 -0.52 0.06 20.47
C GLN A 207 -1.83 0.84 20.63
N LEU A 208 -2.16 1.24 21.87
CA LEU A 208 -3.36 2.05 22.15
C LEU A 208 -3.26 3.46 21.57
N ALA A 209 -2.07 4.08 21.60
CA ALA A 209 -1.82 5.37 21.00
C ALA A 209 -2.03 5.33 19.48
N ASP A 210 -1.50 4.31 18.80
CA ASP A 210 -1.66 4.13 17.35
C ASP A 210 -3.11 3.87 16.94
N PHE A 211 -3.85 3.08 17.73
CA PHE A 211 -5.27 2.82 17.49
C PHE A 211 -6.15 4.07 17.65
N SER A 212 -5.79 4.96 18.58
CA SER A 212 -6.52 6.20 18.83
C SER A 212 -6.41 7.21 17.67
N ILE A 213 -5.26 7.25 16.98
CA ILE A 213 -5.04 8.04 15.76
C ILE A 213 -5.98 7.57 14.65
N LEU A 214 -5.97 6.28 14.37
CA LEU A 214 -6.82 5.66 13.33
C LEU A 214 -8.29 6.01 13.54
N LYS A 215 -8.75 5.98 14.80
CA LYS A 215 -10.14 6.30 15.17
C LYS A 215 -10.46 7.80 15.04
N LEU A 216 -9.51 8.69 15.39
CA LEU A 216 -9.67 10.14 15.26
C LEU A 216 -9.72 10.57 13.79
N VAL A 217 -8.82 10.02 12.97
CA VAL A 217 -8.76 10.23 11.53
C VAL A 217 -10.03 9.72 10.85
N LYS A 218 -10.48 8.50 11.17
CA LYS A 218 -11.71 7.91 10.60
C LYS A 218 -12.93 8.81 10.82
N ARG A 219 -13.14 9.31 12.04
CA ARG A 219 -14.30 10.16 12.36
C ARG A 219 -14.26 11.51 11.66
N PHE A 220 -13.10 12.14 11.55
CA PHE A 220 -12.98 13.47 10.94
C PHE A 220 -13.15 13.44 9.41
N PHE A 221 -12.59 12.41 8.75
CA PHE A 221 -12.66 12.32 7.29
C PHE A 221 -13.94 11.68 6.76
N CYS A 222 -14.59 10.75 7.48
CA CYS A 222 -15.93 10.30 7.08
C CYS A 222 -16.91 11.48 6.98
N VAL A 223 -16.84 12.45 7.89
CA VAL A 223 -17.71 13.64 7.85
C VAL A 223 -17.37 14.57 6.68
N LYS A 224 -16.08 14.79 6.39
CA LYS A 224 -15.65 15.65 5.26
C LYS A 224 -15.86 15.01 3.89
N TYR A 225 -15.68 13.69 3.78
CA TYR A 225 -15.99 12.90 2.58
C TYR A 225 -17.49 12.86 2.31
N MET A 226 -18.33 12.66 3.34
CA MET A 226 -19.79 12.78 3.22
C MET A 226 -20.22 14.19 2.79
N LEU A 227 -19.57 15.24 3.31
CA LEU A 227 -19.82 16.62 2.87
C LEU A 227 -19.41 16.85 1.41
N ASN A 228 -18.23 16.38 0.99
CA ASN A 228 -17.75 16.54 -0.38
C ASN A 228 -18.57 15.73 -1.39
N ILE A 229 -18.96 14.49 -1.07
CA ILE A 229 -19.88 13.70 -1.89
C ILE A 229 -21.23 14.41 -1.99
N ARG A 230 -21.77 14.91 -0.88
CA ARG A 230 -23.01 15.68 -0.86
C ARG A 230 -22.93 16.91 -1.76
N LEU A 231 -21.86 17.70 -1.67
CA LEU A 231 -21.63 18.87 -2.54
C LEU A 231 -21.42 18.49 -4.03
N LEU A 232 -20.78 17.34 -4.30
CA LEU A 232 -20.64 16.78 -5.66
C LEU A 232 -21.97 16.28 -6.23
N LEU A 233 -22.84 15.72 -5.40
CA LEU A 233 -24.19 15.28 -5.80
C LEU A 233 -25.13 16.47 -5.97
N GLU A 234 -25.07 17.47 -5.09
CA GLU A 234 -25.83 18.72 -5.18
C GLU A 234 -25.41 19.53 -6.43
N SER A 235 -24.10 19.61 -6.74
CA SER A 235 -23.62 20.28 -7.97
C SER A 235 -23.94 19.52 -9.27
N LYS A 236 -24.04 18.18 -9.24
CA LYS A 236 -24.55 17.38 -10.37
C LYS A 236 -26.06 17.54 -10.55
N ASN A 237 -26.85 17.60 -9.48
CA ASN A 237 -28.28 17.86 -9.56
C ASN A 237 -28.60 19.27 -10.06
N LEU A 238 -27.79 20.28 -9.70
CA LEU A 238 -27.90 21.65 -10.23
C LEU A 238 -27.58 21.74 -11.74
N LYS A 239 -26.71 20.88 -12.27
CA LYS A 239 -26.44 20.79 -13.72
C LYS A 239 -27.59 20.15 -14.50
N ASN A 240 -28.31 19.21 -13.90
CA ASN A 240 -29.48 18.57 -14.53
C ASN A 240 -30.75 19.47 -14.53
N PHE A 241 -30.75 20.57 -13.78
CA PHE A 241 -31.89 21.51 -13.72
C PHE A 241 -31.79 22.68 -14.72
N LYS A 242 -30.77 22.73 -15.60
CA LYS A 242 -30.57 23.85 -16.54
C LYS A 242 -30.97 23.61 -18.01
N ILE A 243 -31.73 22.56 -18.31
CA ILE A 243 -32.32 22.39 -19.66
C ILE A 243 -33.76 21.88 -19.53
N SER A 244 -34.69 22.77 -19.20
CA SER A 244 -36.12 22.63 -19.50
C SER A 244 -36.88 23.94 -19.25
N SER A 245 -36.48 25.01 -19.93
CA SER A 245 -37.38 26.15 -20.21
C SER A 245 -36.70 27.08 -21.20
N LEU A 246 -36.97 26.86 -22.50
CA LEU A 246 -37.18 27.86 -23.54
C LEU A 246 -37.69 27.12 -24.78
#